data_AF-A0A2E8THN4-F1
#
_entry.id   AF-A0A2E8THN4-F1
#
_cell.length_a   1.000
_cell.length_b   1.000
_cell.length_c   1.000
_cell.angle_alpha   90.00
_cell.angle_beta   90.00
_cell.angle_gamma   90.00
#
_symmetry.space_group_name_H-M   'P 1'
#
loop_
_entity.id
_entity.type
_entity.pdbx_description
1 polymer ?
#
loop_
_entity_poly.entity_id
_entity_poly.type
_entity_poly.pdbx_seq_one_letter_code
_entity_poly.pdbx_strand_id
1 'polypeptide(L)'
;FIIPIFGFGGGGLFGLLILMAVAGVLVNAFRGGGGAPAIGGGSPMPAVPSKVNMIQVQVGMLASAKSLQEDLRRLAASSDTSSSSGLQRLLQESTLALLRQPELWVYANAESGSVPFSSAESTFNRLSMNERSKLDAELTSNVGGQSISSAAASVGDADATNEFIVVTLLVASTATASLKGAGTGEDLRQTLRILGSTASSELMALEVIWQPEGRGDVLSAEELLTAYPNLQHL
;
A
#
# COMPACT_ATOMS: atom_id res chain seq x y z
N PHE A 1 -13.08 -31.73 37.40
CA PHE A 1 -12.80 -30.58 36.51
C PHE A 1 -11.39 -30.73 35.97
N ILE A 2 -11.24 -31.37 34.81
CA ILE A 2 -9.98 -31.48 34.04
C ILE A 2 -10.40 -31.66 32.58
N ILE A 3 -10.01 -30.74 31.71
CA ILE A 3 -10.12 -30.83 30.25
C ILE A 3 -8.90 -31.61 29.75
N PRO A 4 -9.04 -32.66 28.92
CA PRO A 4 -7.90 -33.23 28.24
C PRO A 4 -7.59 -32.38 27.00
N ILE A 5 -6.47 -31.68 27.07
CA ILE A 5 -5.67 -31.24 25.93
C ILE A 5 -4.76 -32.43 25.53
N PHE A 6 -4.15 -32.37 24.34
CA PHE A 6 -3.27 -33.34 23.64
C PHE A 6 -4.04 -34.18 22.58
N GLY A 7 -3.75 -34.12 21.28
CA GLY A 7 -2.59 -33.60 20.55
C GLY A 7 -1.95 -34.71 19.72
N PHE A 8 -2.07 -34.63 18.40
CA PHE A 8 -1.27 -35.33 17.36
C PHE A 8 -1.63 -34.63 16.03
N GLY A 9 -0.74 -34.18 15.15
CA GLY A 9 0.71 -34.29 15.07
C GLY A 9 1.16 -33.91 13.65
N GLY A 10 2.44 -33.52 13.52
CA GLY A 10 3.16 -33.33 12.25
C GLY A 10 3.05 -31.90 11.72
N GLY A 11 4.09 -31.07 11.67
CA GLY A 11 5.47 -31.38 11.36
C GLY A 11 5.82 -30.63 10.08
N GLY A 12 6.52 -29.51 10.20
CA GLY A 12 6.92 -28.71 9.06
C GLY A 12 7.12 -27.25 9.43
N LEU A 13 8.31 -26.93 9.93
CA LEU A 13 9.07 -25.73 9.59
C LEU A 13 8.21 -24.62 8.94
N PHE A 14 7.53 -23.79 9.73
CA PHE A 14 6.86 -22.60 9.20
C PHE A 14 7.95 -21.74 8.56
N GLY A 15 8.00 -21.81 7.23
CA GLY A 15 8.85 -21.01 6.39
C GLY A 15 8.45 -19.56 6.58
N LEU A 16 9.19 -18.89 7.45
CA LEU A 16 9.29 -17.45 7.51
C LEU A 16 9.53 -16.92 6.08
N LEU A 17 8.62 -16.12 5.54
CA LEU A 17 8.87 -15.35 4.31
C LEU A 17 8.32 -13.93 4.49
N ILE A 18 9.20 -12.98 4.19
CA ILE A 18 9.19 -11.55 4.54
C ILE A 18 9.04 -10.76 3.25
N LEU A 19 8.42 -9.58 3.31
CA LEU A 19 8.36 -8.69 2.17
C LEU A 19 8.63 -7.24 2.58
N MET A 20 9.64 -6.67 1.93
CA MET A 20 10.20 -5.34 2.17
C MET A 20 10.06 -4.56 0.89
N ALA A 21 9.47 -3.37 0.92
CA ALA A 21 9.66 -2.35 -0.12
C ALA A 21 10.38 -1.13 0.47
N VAL A 22 11.72 -1.15 0.43
CA VAL A 22 12.51 0.07 0.63
C VAL A 22 12.99 0.52 -0.75
N ALA A 23 12.35 1.53 -1.31
CA ALA A 23 12.93 2.27 -2.42
C ALA A 23 14.19 2.96 -1.88
N GLY A 24 15.35 2.47 -2.29
CA GLY A 24 16.64 3.05 -1.98
C GLY A 24 16.76 4.44 -2.58
N VAL A 25 16.33 5.46 -1.86
CA VAL A 25 16.84 6.81 -2.04
C VAL A 25 18.05 6.91 -1.13
N LEU A 26 19.22 7.19 -1.73
CA LEU A 26 20.53 7.52 -1.13
C LEU A 26 21.66 6.46 -1.29
N VAL A 27 22.01 6.07 -2.52
CA VAL A 27 23.35 5.46 -2.77
C VAL A 27 24.24 6.26 -3.74
N ASN A 28 23.81 7.46 -4.18
CA ASN A 28 24.72 8.35 -4.94
C ASN A 28 25.41 9.45 -4.11
N ALA A 29 25.11 9.58 -2.81
CA ALA A 29 25.67 10.65 -1.98
C ALA A 29 27.00 10.30 -1.27
N PHE A 30 27.37 9.02 -1.17
CA PHE A 30 28.52 8.59 -0.35
C PHE A 30 29.77 8.13 -1.12
N ARG A 31 29.77 8.16 -2.46
CA ARG A 31 30.95 7.77 -3.26
C ARG A 31 31.90 8.91 -3.67
N GLY A 32 31.69 10.12 -3.16
CA GLY A 32 32.52 11.30 -3.53
C GLY A 32 33.37 11.92 -2.41
N GLY A 33 33.45 11.31 -1.23
CA GLY A 33 34.07 11.93 -0.04
C GLY A 33 35.54 11.56 0.16
N GLY A 34 36.40 11.79 -0.83
CA GLY A 34 37.83 11.46 -0.77
C GLY A 34 38.71 12.56 -1.36
N GLY A 35 39.01 13.59 -0.56
CA GLY A 35 40.26 14.37 -0.67
C GLY A 35 40.24 15.65 -1.51
N ALA A 36 40.74 16.71 -0.87
CA ALA A 36 41.25 18.00 -1.39
C ALA A 36 40.28 19.21 -1.37
N PRO A 37 40.75 20.39 -0.88
CA PRO A 37 39.98 21.63 -0.92
C PRO A 37 40.16 22.27 -2.30
N ALA A 38 39.07 22.45 -3.04
CA ALA A 38 39.09 23.19 -4.30
C ALA A 38 38.07 24.34 -4.27
N ILE A 39 38.60 25.52 -4.58
CA ILE A 39 37.88 26.76 -4.87
C ILE A 39 37.00 26.54 -6.12
N GLY A 40 35.71 26.86 -6.03
CA GLY A 40 34.84 27.08 -7.21
C GLY A 40 33.61 26.18 -7.32
N GLY A 41 32.47 26.82 -7.61
CA GLY A 41 31.33 26.21 -8.31
C GLY A 41 30.69 25.01 -7.62
N GLY A 42 30.20 25.16 -6.39
CA GLY A 42 29.31 24.17 -5.78
C GLY A 42 28.03 24.06 -6.60
N SER A 43 27.85 22.95 -7.31
CA SER A 43 26.54 22.58 -7.87
C SER A 43 25.51 22.67 -6.73
N PRO A 44 24.35 23.31 -6.93
CA PRO A 44 23.35 23.39 -5.87
C PRO A 44 23.01 21.96 -5.44
N MET A 45 23.33 21.59 -4.20
CA MET A 45 22.87 20.34 -3.63
C MET A 45 21.35 20.34 -3.71
N PRO A 46 20.71 19.23 -4.13
CA PRO A 46 19.26 19.12 -4.06
C PRO A 46 18.79 19.45 -2.65
N ALA A 47 17.88 20.40 -2.52
CA ALA A 47 17.32 20.76 -1.22
C ALA A 47 16.60 19.53 -0.64
N VAL A 48 17.13 19.00 0.47
CA VAL A 48 16.48 17.91 1.19
C VAL A 48 15.18 18.47 1.78
N PRO A 49 14.02 17.85 1.52
CA PRO A 49 12.76 18.33 2.06
C PRO A 49 12.78 18.25 3.59
N SER A 50 12.20 19.23 4.26
CA SER A 50 12.20 19.30 5.74
C SER A 50 11.17 18.36 6.37
N LYS A 51 10.06 18.12 5.66
CA LYS A 51 8.95 17.28 6.09
C LYS A 51 8.45 16.42 4.94
N VAL A 52 7.85 15.29 5.31
CA VAL A 52 7.22 14.35 4.38
C VAL A 52 5.82 14.07 4.89
N ASN A 53 4.84 14.15 3.99
CA ASN A 53 3.46 13.80 4.26
C ASN A 53 3.30 12.30 4.11
N MET A 54 2.73 11.68 5.13
CA MET A 54 2.33 10.28 5.18
C MET A 54 0.82 10.23 5.01
N ILE A 55 0.36 9.52 4.00
CA ILE A 55 -1.06 9.40 3.67
C ILE A 55 -1.39 7.91 3.64
N GLN A 56 -2.46 7.55 4.32
CA GLN A 56 -3.04 6.21 4.30
C GLN A 56 -4.51 6.32 3.92
N VAL A 57 -4.89 5.68 2.81
CA VAL A 57 -6.29 5.59 2.37
C VAL A 57 -6.66 4.13 2.29
N GLN A 58 -7.73 3.75 2.99
CA GLN A 58 -8.29 2.40 3.00
C GLN A 58 -9.69 2.48 2.41
N VAL A 59 -10.01 1.59 1.48
CA VAL A 59 -11.33 1.49 0.85
C VAL A 59 -11.82 0.05 0.96
N GLY A 60 -12.88 -0.16 1.74
CA GLY A 60 -13.63 -1.41 1.81
C GLY A 60 -14.69 -1.43 0.71
N MET A 61 -14.57 -2.38 -0.21
CA MET A 61 -15.42 -2.51 -1.40
C MET A 61 -16.14 -3.85 -1.40
N LEU A 62 -17.31 -3.92 -2.03
CA LEU A 62 -18.01 -5.19 -2.26
C LEU A 62 -17.17 -6.13 -3.12
N ALA A 63 -17.20 -7.43 -2.80
CA ALA A 63 -16.44 -8.48 -3.46
C ALA A 63 -16.83 -8.73 -4.92
N SER A 64 -17.95 -8.17 -5.39
CA SER A 64 -18.23 -8.07 -6.83
C SER A 64 -17.13 -7.33 -7.60
N ALA A 65 -16.22 -6.64 -6.90
CA ALA A 65 -14.96 -6.10 -7.37
C ALA A 65 -13.86 -7.16 -7.63
N LYS A 66 -14.16 -8.45 -7.91
CA LYS A 66 -13.13 -9.45 -8.33
C LYS A 66 -12.26 -8.95 -9.48
N SER A 67 -12.85 -8.17 -10.39
CA SER A 67 -12.14 -7.49 -11.49
C SER A 67 -11.06 -6.51 -11.00
N LEU A 68 -11.27 -5.84 -9.86
CA LEU A 68 -10.28 -4.95 -9.25
C LEU A 68 -9.07 -5.72 -8.71
N GLN A 69 -9.27 -6.87 -8.05
CA GLN A 69 -8.14 -7.72 -7.61
C GLN A 69 -7.30 -8.20 -8.80
N GLU A 70 -7.93 -8.53 -9.94
CA GLU A 70 -7.23 -8.89 -11.17
C GLU A 70 -6.47 -7.71 -11.78
N ASP A 71 -7.08 -6.52 -11.81
CA ASP A 71 -6.44 -5.29 -12.25
C ASP A 71 -5.22 -4.97 -11.38
N LEU A 72 -5.36 -5.01 -10.05
CA LEU A 72 -4.26 -4.77 -9.10
C LEU A 72 -3.13 -5.81 -9.26
N ARG A 73 -3.47 -7.09 -9.48
CA ARG A 73 -2.47 -8.13 -9.77
C ARG A 73 -1.71 -7.84 -11.07
N ARG A 74 -2.40 -7.41 -12.12
CA ARG A 74 -1.79 -7.04 -13.40
C ARG A 74 -0.87 -5.84 -13.23
N LEU A 75 -1.30 -4.84 -12.47
CA LEU A 75 -0.49 -3.68 -12.12
C LEU A 75 0.76 -4.11 -11.35
N ALA A 76 0.61 -4.94 -10.32
CA ALA A 76 1.73 -5.48 -9.55
C ALA A 76 2.70 -6.28 -10.44
N ALA A 77 2.23 -7.06 -11.41
CA ALA A 77 3.10 -7.84 -12.29
C ALA A 77 3.85 -7.01 -13.35
N SER A 78 3.35 -5.83 -13.72
CA SER A 78 3.87 -5.04 -14.85
C SER A 78 4.49 -3.70 -14.47
N SER A 79 4.28 -3.22 -13.24
CA SER A 79 4.79 -1.93 -12.79
C SER A 79 6.30 -1.94 -12.53
N ASP A 80 6.99 -0.94 -13.06
CA ASP A 80 8.36 -0.65 -12.65
C ASP A 80 8.34 0.14 -11.33
N THR A 81 8.52 -0.53 -10.20
CA THR A 81 8.57 0.12 -8.88
C THR A 81 9.99 0.59 -8.52
N SER A 82 10.96 0.46 -9.42
CA SER A 82 12.34 0.93 -9.21
C SER A 82 12.54 2.41 -9.58
N SER A 83 11.58 3.02 -10.27
CA SER A 83 11.63 4.42 -10.71
C SER A 83 10.48 5.27 -10.15
N SER A 84 10.74 6.54 -9.83
CA SER A 84 9.70 7.47 -9.35
C SER A 84 8.57 7.67 -10.37
N SER A 85 8.89 7.63 -11.67
CA SER A 85 7.89 7.66 -12.75
C SER A 85 7.00 6.42 -12.75
N GLY A 86 7.57 5.24 -12.48
CA GLY A 86 6.80 4.01 -12.41
C GLY A 86 5.93 3.93 -11.15
N LEU A 87 6.42 4.41 -10.00
CA LEU A 87 5.60 4.59 -8.79
C LEU A 87 4.45 5.57 -9.03
N GLN A 88 4.70 6.69 -9.69
CA GLN A 88 3.65 7.65 -10.02
C GLN A 88 2.60 7.05 -10.95
N ARG A 89 3.01 6.26 -11.96
CA ARG A 89 2.07 5.53 -12.83
C ARG A 89 1.25 4.54 -12.03
N LEU A 90 1.88 3.76 -11.15
CA LEU A 90 1.18 2.81 -10.28
C LEU A 90 0.15 3.51 -9.38
N LEU A 91 0.49 4.66 -8.79
CA LEU A 91 -0.43 5.47 -7.99
C LEU A 91 -1.63 5.95 -8.83
N GLN A 92 -1.38 6.45 -10.04
CA GLN A 92 -2.42 6.89 -10.96
C GLN A 92 -3.35 5.74 -11.37
N GLU A 93 -2.79 4.60 -11.76
CA GLU A 93 -3.57 3.46 -12.22
C GLU A 93 -4.38 2.83 -11.08
N SER A 94 -3.81 2.76 -9.88
CA SER A 94 -4.50 2.26 -8.67
C SER A 94 -5.65 3.18 -8.25
N THR A 95 -5.41 4.50 -8.20
CA THR A 95 -6.46 5.48 -7.88
C THR A 95 -7.55 5.51 -8.94
N LEU A 96 -7.19 5.40 -10.22
CA LEU A 96 -8.16 5.32 -11.31
C LEU A 96 -8.98 4.02 -11.26
N ALA A 97 -8.37 2.88 -10.91
CA ALA A 97 -9.09 1.63 -10.73
C ALA A 97 -10.17 1.75 -9.65
N LEU A 98 -9.85 2.36 -8.50
CA LEU A 98 -10.82 2.65 -7.45
C LEU A 98 -11.92 3.62 -7.92
N LEU A 99 -11.55 4.69 -8.63
CA LEU A 99 -12.48 5.70 -9.14
C LEU A 99 -13.42 5.19 -10.25
N ARG A 100 -13.12 4.06 -10.89
CA ARG A 100 -13.97 3.44 -11.92
C ARG A 100 -15.16 2.66 -11.35
N GLN A 101 -15.15 2.36 -10.05
CA GLN A 101 -16.19 1.54 -9.39
C GLN A 101 -16.70 2.20 -8.08
N PRO A 102 -17.13 3.47 -8.11
CA PRO A 102 -17.58 4.17 -6.90
C PRO A 102 -18.83 3.55 -6.26
N GLU A 103 -19.65 2.84 -7.03
CA GLU A 103 -20.84 2.12 -6.57
C GLU A 103 -20.52 0.92 -5.68
N LEU A 104 -19.26 0.44 -5.70
CA LEU A 104 -18.81 -0.69 -4.89
C LEU A 104 -18.17 -0.25 -3.57
N TRP A 105 -17.95 1.05 -3.35
CA TRP A 105 -17.41 1.55 -2.08
C TRP A 105 -18.47 1.44 -0.98
N VAL A 106 -18.12 0.78 0.12
CA VAL A 106 -19.01 0.64 1.29
C VAL A 106 -18.40 1.30 2.51
N TYR A 107 -17.09 1.11 2.69
CA TYR A 107 -16.35 1.66 3.81
C TYR A 107 -15.12 2.41 3.34
N ALA A 108 -14.71 3.43 4.08
CA ALA A 108 -13.42 4.06 3.86
C ALA A 108 -12.82 4.69 5.12
N ASN A 109 -11.51 4.88 5.07
CA ASN A 109 -10.76 5.66 6.02
C ASN A 109 -9.65 6.40 5.26
N ALA A 110 -9.36 7.63 5.65
CA ALA A 110 -8.27 8.40 5.07
C ALA A 110 -7.60 9.22 6.17
N GLU A 111 -6.35 8.86 6.44
CA GLU A 111 -5.51 9.49 7.46
C GLU A 111 -4.32 10.16 6.78
N SER A 112 -3.94 11.33 7.28
CA SER A 112 -2.74 12.03 6.83
C SER A 112 -2.00 12.67 7.99
N GLY A 113 -0.67 12.59 7.96
CA GLY A 113 0.21 13.23 8.94
C GLY A 113 1.48 13.73 8.28
N SER A 114 2.22 14.60 8.96
CA SER A 114 3.49 15.12 8.47
C SER A 114 4.59 14.79 9.47
N VAL A 115 5.68 14.18 8.99
CA VAL A 115 6.83 13.78 9.81
C VAL A 115 8.12 14.43 9.28
N PRO A 116 9.14 14.63 10.14
CA PRO A 116 10.46 15.01 9.67
C PRO A 116 10.99 14.01 8.64
N PHE A 117 11.72 14.51 7.63
CA PHE A 117 12.30 13.67 6.57
C PHE A 117 13.18 12.54 7.13
N SER A 118 13.94 12.80 8.19
CA SER A 118 14.81 11.81 8.84
C SER A 118 14.07 10.62 9.45
N SER A 119 12.78 10.77 9.78
CA SER A 119 11.93 9.70 10.32
C SER A 119 10.91 9.17 9.30
N ALA A 120 10.96 9.66 8.06
CA ALA A 120 9.96 9.34 7.06
C ALA A 120 9.97 7.86 6.71
N GLU A 121 11.15 7.30 6.43
CA GLU A 121 11.33 5.89 6.07
C GLU A 121 10.88 4.95 7.20
N SER A 122 11.34 5.19 8.43
CA SER A 122 10.94 4.35 9.58
C SER A 122 9.45 4.44 9.88
N THR A 123 8.84 5.61 9.67
CA THR A 123 7.38 5.79 9.81
C THR A 123 6.63 5.02 8.73
N PHE A 124 7.05 5.16 7.47
CA PHE A 124 6.45 4.45 6.34
C PHE A 124 6.52 2.93 6.52
N ASN A 125 7.71 2.41 6.86
CA ASN A 125 7.91 0.98 7.11
C ASN A 125 7.02 0.46 8.26
N ARG A 126 6.82 1.26 9.32
CA ARG A 126 5.92 0.87 10.41
C ARG A 126 4.45 0.81 9.97
N LEU A 127 3.99 1.78 9.16
CA LEU A 127 2.63 1.78 8.61
C LEU A 127 2.44 0.58 7.67
N SER A 128 3.41 0.36 6.78
CA SER A 128 3.49 -0.81 5.90
C SER A 128 3.36 -2.12 6.68
N MET A 129 4.18 -2.31 7.71
CA MET A 129 4.13 -3.53 8.54
C MET A 129 2.81 -3.67 9.31
N ASN A 130 2.18 -2.58 9.74
CA ASN A 130 0.87 -2.64 10.39
C ASN A 130 -0.20 -3.14 9.42
N GLU A 131 -0.25 -2.61 8.20
CA GLU A 131 -1.20 -3.04 7.18
C GLU A 131 -0.94 -4.49 6.74
N ARG A 132 0.33 -4.86 6.54
CA ARG A 132 0.73 -6.22 6.15
C ARG A 132 0.43 -7.26 7.23
N SER A 133 0.49 -6.88 8.51
CA SER A 133 0.16 -7.80 9.62
C SER A 133 -1.30 -8.25 9.65
N LYS A 134 -2.17 -7.61 8.85
CA LYS A 134 -3.59 -7.93 8.70
C LYS A 134 -3.83 -8.92 7.55
N LEU A 135 -2.82 -9.27 6.76
CA LEU A 135 -2.96 -10.18 5.62
C LEU A 135 -2.90 -11.63 6.11
N ASP A 136 -3.83 -12.47 5.66
CA ASP A 136 -3.77 -13.92 5.92
C ASP A 136 -2.61 -14.59 5.18
N ALA A 137 -2.31 -14.13 3.98
CA ALA A 137 -1.18 -14.55 3.17
C ALA A 137 -0.78 -13.47 2.15
N GLU A 138 0.53 -13.28 1.96
CA GLU A 138 1.08 -12.39 0.92
C GLU A 138 1.49 -13.24 -0.30
N LEU A 139 0.65 -13.23 -1.34
CA LEU A 139 0.75 -14.07 -2.54
C LEU A 139 1.32 -13.33 -3.75
N THR A 140 1.25 -12.00 -3.75
CA THR A 140 1.67 -11.12 -4.85
C THR A 140 2.53 -10.01 -4.32
N SER A 141 3.71 -9.83 -4.90
CA SER A 141 4.62 -8.77 -4.51
C SER A 141 5.34 -8.15 -5.67
N ASN A 142 5.64 -6.86 -5.57
CA ASN A 142 6.54 -6.19 -6.47
C ASN A 142 7.30 -5.09 -5.73
N VAL A 143 8.62 -5.28 -5.62
CA VAL A 143 9.50 -4.34 -4.95
C VAL A 143 10.72 -4.07 -5.82
N GLY A 144 11.00 -2.78 -6.05
CA GLY A 144 12.18 -2.37 -6.80
C GLY A 144 12.21 -2.98 -8.21
N GLY A 145 11.04 -3.19 -8.83
CA GLY A 145 10.87 -3.82 -10.13
C GLY A 145 11.02 -5.34 -10.13
N GLN A 146 11.14 -5.99 -8.97
CA GLN A 146 11.17 -7.45 -8.84
C GLN A 146 9.80 -7.93 -8.37
N SER A 147 9.08 -8.67 -9.22
CA SER A 147 7.76 -9.20 -8.90
C SER A 147 7.79 -10.69 -8.60
N ILE A 148 7.11 -11.12 -7.53
CA ILE A 148 6.83 -12.52 -7.22
C ILE A 148 5.32 -12.72 -7.23
N SER A 149 4.86 -13.77 -7.90
CA SER A 149 3.46 -14.17 -7.85
C SER A 149 3.37 -15.67 -7.66
N SER A 150 2.70 -16.09 -6.59
CA SER A 150 2.37 -17.49 -6.33
C SER A 150 0.98 -17.79 -6.90
N ALA A 151 0.81 -18.96 -7.50
CA ALA A 151 -0.50 -19.40 -7.95
C ALA A 151 -1.40 -19.63 -6.73
N ALA A 152 -2.37 -18.73 -6.52
CA ALA A 152 -3.43 -18.95 -5.53
C ALA A 152 -4.20 -20.22 -5.92
N ALA A 153 -4.43 -21.11 -4.96
CA ALA A 153 -5.34 -22.24 -5.14
C ALA A 153 -6.74 -21.68 -5.44
N SER A 154 -7.36 -22.12 -6.54
CA SER A 154 -8.72 -21.72 -6.88
C SER A 154 -9.70 -22.36 -5.90
N VAL A 155 -10.33 -21.55 -5.04
CA VAL A 155 -11.39 -22.03 -4.16
C VAL A 155 -12.63 -21.17 -4.39
N GLY A 156 -13.75 -21.86 -4.65
CA GLY A 156 -15.16 -21.45 -4.45
C GLY A 156 -15.64 -20.10 -5.00
N ASP A 157 -16.75 -20.11 -5.73
CA ASP A 157 -17.50 -18.88 -6.00
C ASP A 157 -18.19 -18.42 -4.70
N ALA A 158 -17.63 -17.40 -4.07
CA ALA A 158 -18.13 -16.80 -2.84
C ALA A 158 -19.44 -16.00 -3.09
N ASP A 159 -20.33 -15.94 -2.08
CA ASP A 159 -21.70 -15.41 -2.20
C ASP A 159 -21.69 -13.88 -2.01
N ALA A 160 -21.79 -13.16 -3.13
CA ALA A 160 -21.46 -11.74 -3.30
C ALA A 160 -22.22 -10.73 -2.42
N THR A 161 -23.14 -11.14 -1.54
CA THR A 161 -24.09 -10.23 -0.91
C THR A 161 -23.56 -9.54 0.36
N ASN A 162 -22.49 -10.02 1.01
CA ASN A 162 -21.90 -9.38 2.20
C ASN A 162 -20.40 -9.66 2.34
N GLU A 163 -19.73 -9.65 1.20
CA GLU A 163 -18.33 -10.01 1.08
C GLU A 163 -17.54 -8.79 0.62
N PHE A 164 -16.34 -8.63 1.17
CA PHE A 164 -15.57 -7.41 1.00
C PHE A 164 -14.14 -7.69 0.57
N ILE A 165 -13.59 -6.73 -0.15
CA ILE A 165 -12.16 -6.56 -0.33
C ILE A 165 -11.76 -5.20 0.24
N VAL A 166 -10.54 -5.09 0.75
CA VAL A 166 -9.96 -3.82 1.17
C VAL A 166 -8.79 -3.50 0.29
N VAL A 167 -8.71 -2.25 -0.16
CA VAL A 167 -7.53 -1.69 -0.81
C VAL A 167 -6.95 -0.61 0.08
N THR A 168 -5.69 -0.76 0.48
CA THR A 168 -4.92 0.26 1.20
C THR A 168 -3.89 0.90 0.27
N LEU A 169 -3.89 2.22 0.20
CA LEU A 169 -2.86 3.05 -0.42
C LEU A 169 -2.06 3.73 0.69
N LEU A 170 -0.76 3.45 0.77
CA LEU A 170 0.18 4.20 1.60
C LEU A 170 1.06 5.07 0.72
N VAL A 171 1.11 6.37 0.98
CA VAL A 171 1.84 7.33 0.15
C VAL A 171 2.71 8.21 1.04
N ALA A 172 4.00 8.25 0.73
CA ALA A 172 4.93 9.25 1.26
C ALA A 172 5.20 10.29 0.17
N SER A 173 4.90 11.55 0.43
CA SER A 173 5.03 12.63 -0.55
C SER A 173 5.48 13.94 0.07
N THR A 174 6.17 14.77 -0.71
CA THR A 174 6.50 16.16 -0.35
C THR A 174 5.43 17.15 -0.82
N ALA A 175 4.45 16.69 -1.60
CA ALA A 175 3.36 17.52 -2.10
C ALA A 175 2.55 18.12 -0.96
N THR A 176 2.26 19.41 -1.05
CA THR A 176 1.44 20.11 -0.05
C THR A 176 -0.03 19.94 -0.40
N ALA A 177 -0.58 18.75 -0.12
CA ALA A 177 -1.97 18.42 -0.45
C ALA A 177 -2.82 18.29 0.82
N SER A 178 -3.95 19.01 0.86
CA SER A 178 -4.98 18.83 1.90
C SER A 178 -5.98 17.80 1.42
N LEU A 179 -5.95 16.61 2.02
CA LEU A 179 -6.95 15.59 1.78
C LEU A 179 -8.29 16.04 2.36
N LYS A 180 -9.39 15.61 1.72
CA LYS A 180 -10.75 15.83 2.24
C LYS A 180 -11.19 14.76 3.21
N GLY A 181 -10.40 13.70 3.35
CA GLY A 181 -10.75 12.54 4.16
C GLY A 181 -11.58 11.54 3.36
N ALA A 182 -12.34 10.72 4.07
CA ALA A 182 -13.18 9.68 3.47
C ALA A 182 -14.49 9.49 4.27
N GLY A 183 -15.06 10.60 4.77
CA GLY A 183 -16.32 10.57 5.54
C GLY A 183 -17.57 10.44 4.66
N THR A 184 -17.44 10.71 3.36
CA THR A 184 -18.49 10.50 2.35
C THR A 184 -17.87 10.00 1.05
N GLY A 185 -18.68 9.40 0.17
CA GLY A 185 -18.21 8.98 -1.15
C GLY A 185 -17.63 10.13 -1.99
N GLU A 186 -18.13 11.36 -1.83
CA GLU A 186 -17.55 12.53 -2.51
C GLU A 186 -16.19 12.93 -1.93
N ASP A 187 -16.04 12.91 -0.60
CA ASP A 187 -14.75 13.18 0.04
C ASP A 187 -13.69 12.16 -0.37
N LEU A 188 -14.05 10.87 -0.38
CA LEU A 188 -13.17 9.80 -0.85
C LEU A 188 -12.78 10.01 -2.31
N ARG A 189 -13.75 10.32 -3.19
CA ARG A 189 -13.50 10.62 -4.60
C ARG A 189 -12.51 11.77 -4.76
N GLN A 190 -12.68 12.85 -4.01
CA GLN A 190 -11.76 13.98 -4.05
C GLN A 190 -10.37 13.59 -3.53
N THR A 191 -10.29 12.84 -2.43
CA THR A 191 -9.04 12.33 -1.86
C THR A 191 -8.27 11.44 -2.87
N LEU A 192 -8.95 10.51 -3.55
CA LEU A 192 -8.34 9.66 -4.59
C LEU A 192 -7.86 10.47 -5.79
N ARG A 193 -8.61 11.50 -6.22
CA ARG A 193 -8.18 12.41 -7.31
C ARG A 193 -6.94 13.21 -6.93
N ILE A 194 -6.86 13.70 -5.70
CA ILE A 194 -5.69 14.42 -5.19
C ILE A 194 -4.48 13.48 -5.19
N LEU A 195 -4.63 12.26 -4.66
CA LEU A 195 -3.57 11.25 -4.65
C LEU A 195 -3.08 10.93 -6.07
N GLY A 196 -3.98 10.63 -7.00
CA GLY A 196 -3.62 10.34 -8.39
C GLY A 196 -2.95 11.50 -9.13
N SER A 197 -3.14 12.74 -8.66
CA SER A 197 -2.48 13.93 -9.25
C SER A 197 -1.07 14.19 -8.73
N THR A 198 -0.56 13.40 -7.78
CA THR A 198 0.78 13.58 -7.19
C THR A 198 1.86 13.45 -8.27
N ALA A 199 2.73 14.46 -8.38
CA ALA A 199 3.81 14.43 -9.36
C ALA A 199 4.89 13.43 -8.97
N SER A 200 5.56 12.83 -9.96
CA SER A 200 6.64 11.86 -9.72
C SER A 200 7.83 12.48 -8.97
N SER A 201 8.04 13.79 -9.09
CA SER A 201 9.06 14.53 -8.34
C SER A 201 8.72 14.74 -6.87
N GLU A 202 7.45 14.61 -6.50
CA GLU A 202 6.97 14.81 -5.14
C GLU A 202 6.74 13.48 -4.41
N LEU A 203 6.48 12.41 -5.15
CA LEU A 203 6.27 11.06 -4.65
C LEU A 203 7.58 10.40 -4.21
N MET A 204 7.68 10.07 -2.92
CA MET A 204 8.87 9.44 -2.34
C MET A 204 8.72 7.93 -2.19
N ALA A 205 7.55 7.47 -1.74
CA ALA A 205 7.24 6.05 -1.60
C ALA A 205 5.74 5.82 -1.82
N LEU A 206 5.43 4.64 -2.33
CA LEU A 206 4.08 4.17 -2.56
C LEU A 206 4.01 2.71 -2.15
N GLU A 207 2.93 2.35 -1.48
CA GLU A 207 2.52 0.98 -1.30
C GLU A 207 1.04 0.82 -1.62
N VAL A 208 0.72 -0.23 -2.36
CA VAL A 208 -0.65 -0.62 -2.69
C VAL A 208 -0.82 -2.04 -2.16
N ILE A 209 -1.69 -2.18 -1.18
CA ILE A 209 -1.97 -3.46 -0.50
C ILE A 209 -3.44 -3.74 -0.75
N TRP A 210 -3.80 -4.99 -1.06
CA TRP A 210 -5.19 -5.40 -1.09
C TRP A 210 -5.37 -6.71 -0.35
N GLN A 211 -6.54 -6.88 0.26
CA GLN A 211 -6.92 -8.14 0.88
C GLN A 211 -8.39 -8.46 0.68
N PRO A 212 -8.74 -9.75 0.56
CA PRO A 212 -7.81 -10.88 0.49
C PRO A 212 -7.05 -10.93 -0.85
N GLU A 213 -5.89 -11.59 -0.87
CA GLU A 213 -5.07 -11.70 -2.08
C GLU A 213 -5.41 -12.93 -2.94
N GLY A 214 -5.97 -13.98 -2.34
CA GLY A 214 -6.34 -15.19 -3.06
C GLY A 214 -7.48 -14.92 -4.03
N ARG A 215 -7.47 -15.62 -5.18
CA ARG A 215 -8.54 -15.46 -6.16
C ARG A 215 -9.82 -16.09 -5.60
N GLY A 216 -10.85 -15.26 -5.44
CA GLY A 216 -12.14 -15.70 -4.88
C GLY A 216 -12.23 -15.55 -3.37
N ASP A 217 -11.12 -15.23 -2.69
CA ASP A 217 -11.11 -14.97 -1.26
C ASP A 217 -11.68 -13.57 -0.98
N VAL A 218 -12.48 -13.50 0.09
CA VAL A 218 -13.25 -12.33 0.50
C VAL A 218 -13.33 -12.26 2.02
N LEU A 219 -13.50 -11.06 2.55
CA LEU A 219 -13.75 -10.84 3.97
C LEU A 219 -15.25 -10.77 4.23
N SER A 220 -15.71 -11.39 5.30
CA SER A 220 -17.00 -11.06 5.89
C SER A 220 -16.99 -9.65 6.50
N ALA A 221 -18.18 -9.10 6.76
CA ALA A 221 -18.31 -7.81 7.46
C ALA A 221 -17.63 -7.81 8.85
N GLU A 222 -17.69 -8.94 9.56
CA GLU A 222 -17.07 -9.07 10.89
C GLU A 222 -15.55 -9.05 10.80
N GLU A 223 -14.97 -9.80 9.86
CA GLU A 223 -13.52 -9.81 9.61
C GLU A 223 -13.02 -8.43 9.19
N LEU A 224 -13.75 -7.77 8.27
CA LEU A 224 -13.45 -6.41 7.82
C LEU A 224 -13.37 -5.43 9.00
N LEU A 225 -14.41 -5.36 9.82
CA LEU A 225 -14.48 -4.40 10.92
C LEU A 225 -13.52 -4.75 12.06
N THR A 226 -13.16 -6.04 12.21
CA THR A 226 -12.17 -6.49 13.18
C THR A 226 -10.75 -6.09 12.76
N ALA A 227 -10.39 -6.32 11.49
CA ALA A 227 -9.07 -5.99 10.96
C ALA A 227 -8.88 -4.47 10.73
N TYR A 228 -9.98 -3.76 10.45
CA TYR A 228 -9.99 -2.34 10.10
C TYR A 228 -11.00 -1.54 10.94
N PRO A 229 -10.76 -1.38 12.24
CA PRO A 229 -11.71 -0.73 13.15
C PRO A 229 -11.94 0.76 12.87
N ASN A 230 -11.08 1.41 12.09
CA ASN A 230 -11.19 2.83 11.74
C ASN A 230 -12.02 3.07 10.47
N LEU A 231 -12.42 2.01 9.75
CA LEU A 231 -13.25 2.15 8.56
C LEU A 231 -14.63 2.71 8.92
N GLN A 232 -15.08 3.69 8.15
CA GLN A 232 -16.38 4.34 8.30
C GLN A 232 -17.26 4.00 7.11
N HIS A 233 -18.55 3.79 7.35
CA HIS A 233 -19.51 3.56 6.27
C HIS A 233 -19.74 4.86 5.48
N LEU A 234 -19.79 4.74 4.15
CA LEU A 234 -19.96 5.87 3.21
C LEU A 234 -21.42 6.24 2.92
#